data_AF-A0A8J5UJZ9-F1
#
_entry.id   AF-A0A8J5UJZ9-F1
#
_cell.length_a   1.000
_cell.length_b   1.000
_cell.length_c   1.000
_cell.angle_alpha   90.00
_cell.angle_beta   90.00
_cell.angle_gamma   90.00
#
_symmetry.space_group_name_H-M   'P 1'
#
loop_
_entity.id
_entity.type
_entity.pdbx_description
1 polymer ?
#
loop_
_entity_poly.entity_id
_entity_poly.type
_entity_poly.pdbx_seq_one_letter_code
_entity_poly.pdbx_strand_id
1 'polypeptide(L)'
;MDTFTDSGELYNIKNQFYTNQFQKVISYTLDQFSPESQLKVLEFQIRSTIALEQDASELIEYGKVQFSDEDQLFELLTVWNDLMTFGMDDSTYFQDIQQAEFELQAVLTAIYLVQFEKDIDQAIDFLNSYVNESKNVYEIEPFLILMQLYLIRGNYTLSDKLFNNLKRFPDIKDNIIYQIIESWMLSIKGESDNINNSFYFYDELLSTGLDDDESCKFKILSILFVLTIQLKHYPEAQELLKQIDSLKVKPNGDFIANKITFEYLTQGNQESINLLLQELEKVDPEHQYLVDLQERNSIFNEIVTKYHV
;
A
#
# COMPACT_ATOMS: atom_id res chain seq x y z
N MET A 1 -0.71 -24.17 -18.85
CA MET A 1 -1.63 -24.39 -17.72
C MET A 1 -2.24 -23.04 -17.39
N ASP A 2 -3.44 -23.02 -16.82
CA ASP A 2 -4.15 -21.78 -16.51
C ASP A 2 -3.36 -21.00 -15.44
N THR A 3 -2.44 -20.13 -15.87
CA THR A 3 -1.55 -19.32 -15.03
C THR A 3 -2.29 -18.23 -14.26
N PHE A 4 -3.62 -18.19 -14.39
CA PHE A 4 -4.44 -17.02 -14.13
C PHE A 4 -5.53 -17.24 -13.08
N THR A 5 -5.82 -18.47 -12.72
CA THR A 5 -6.59 -18.74 -11.51
C THR A 5 -5.65 -18.66 -10.31
N ASP A 6 -5.95 -17.76 -9.36
CA ASP A 6 -5.28 -17.72 -8.06
C ASP A 6 -5.52 -18.99 -7.21
N SER A 7 -6.13 -20.05 -7.76
CA SER A 7 -6.12 -21.40 -7.19
C SER A 7 -4.81 -22.19 -7.44
N GLY A 8 -3.77 -21.53 -7.97
CA GLY A 8 -2.47 -22.12 -8.28
C GLY A 8 -1.48 -22.16 -7.10
N GLU A 9 -0.30 -22.72 -7.37
CA GLU A 9 0.80 -22.89 -6.40
C GLU A 9 1.27 -21.56 -5.78
N LEU A 10 1.09 -20.43 -6.49
CA LEU A 10 1.48 -19.09 -6.05
C LEU A 10 0.44 -18.39 -5.15
N TYR A 11 -0.73 -18.99 -4.89
CA TYR A 11 -1.81 -18.35 -4.14
C TYR A 11 -1.35 -17.80 -2.78
N ASN A 12 -0.71 -18.66 -1.99
CA ASN A 12 -0.34 -18.35 -0.61
C ASN A 12 0.74 -17.25 -0.56
N ILE A 13 1.76 -17.34 -1.40
CA ILE A 13 2.85 -16.35 -1.40
C ILE A 13 2.37 -14.99 -1.91
N LYS A 14 1.47 -14.95 -2.91
CA LYS A 14 0.82 -13.70 -3.35
C LYS A 14 0.00 -13.08 -2.24
N ASN A 15 -0.85 -13.86 -1.58
CA ASN A 15 -1.66 -13.38 -0.44
C ASN A 15 -0.77 -12.77 0.63
N GLN A 16 0.29 -13.47 1.01
CA GLN A 16 1.22 -13.00 2.03
C GLN A 16 1.96 -11.73 1.59
N PHE A 17 2.41 -11.65 0.34
CA PHE A 17 3.07 -10.46 -0.20
C PHE A 17 2.16 -9.23 -0.14
N TYR A 18 0.96 -9.30 -0.72
CA TYR A 18 0.04 -8.16 -0.77
C TYR A 18 -0.60 -7.81 0.57
N THR A 19 -0.54 -8.72 1.56
CA THR A 19 -0.97 -8.46 2.94
C THR A 19 0.19 -8.10 3.88
N ASN A 20 1.39 -7.85 3.34
CA ASN A 20 2.59 -7.39 4.07
C ASN A 20 3.20 -8.43 5.02
N GLN A 21 2.96 -9.73 4.81
CA GLN A 21 3.57 -10.83 5.56
C GLN A 21 4.95 -11.18 4.97
N PHE A 22 5.81 -10.17 4.80
CA PHE A 22 7.07 -10.28 4.07
C PHE A 22 8.04 -11.31 4.67
N GLN A 23 8.03 -11.48 6.01
CA GLN A 23 8.82 -12.51 6.69
C GLN A 23 8.45 -13.93 6.25
N LYS A 24 7.15 -14.19 6.02
CA LYS A 24 6.70 -15.48 5.51
C LYS A 24 7.11 -15.66 4.05
N VAL A 25 7.00 -14.61 3.24
CA VAL A 25 7.40 -14.63 1.82
C VAL A 25 8.88 -15.00 1.67
N ILE A 26 9.78 -14.40 2.45
CA ILE A 26 11.22 -14.72 2.38
C ILE A 26 11.55 -16.11 2.93
N SER A 27 10.68 -16.71 3.75
CA SER A 27 10.91 -18.04 4.35
C SER A 27 10.69 -19.22 3.41
N TYR A 28 10.06 -19.00 2.25
CA TYR A 28 9.88 -20.04 1.23
C TYR A 28 11.21 -20.49 0.63
N THR A 29 11.23 -21.72 0.12
CA THR A 29 12.36 -22.23 -0.69
C THR A 29 11.89 -22.50 -2.10
N LEU A 30 12.71 -22.18 -3.11
CA LEU A 30 12.31 -22.31 -4.52
C LEU A 30 11.96 -23.75 -4.92
N ASP A 31 12.57 -24.75 -4.27
CA ASP A 31 12.27 -26.17 -4.48
C ASP A 31 10.85 -26.58 -4.07
N GLN A 32 10.13 -25.73 -3.33
CA GLN A 32 8.71 -25.91 -3.00
C GLN A 32 7.79 -25.56 -4.17
N PHE A 33 8.33 -24.97 -5.24
CA PHE A 33 7.57 -24.48 -6.39
C PHE A 33 8.02 -25.14 -7.69
N SER A 34 7.07 -25.27 -8.62
CA SER A 34 7.34 -25.66 -10.00
C SER A 34 8.37 -24.74 -10.67
N PRO A 35 9.23 -25.25 -11.57
CA PRO A 35 10.25 -24.45 -12.26
C PRO A 35 9.68 -23.19 -12.94
N GLU A 36 8.47 -23.27 -13.48
CA GLU A 36 7.78 -22.16 -14.14
C GLU A 36 7.35 -21.06 -13.15
N SER A 37 7.22 -21.37 -11.86
CA SER A 37 6.79 -20.45 -10.80
C SER A 37 7.96 -19.87 -10.00
N GLN A 38 9.14 -20.50 -10.05
CA GLN A 38 10.29 -20.11 -9.23
C GLN A 38 10.76 -18.68 -9.48
N LEU A 39 10.73 -18.20 -10.72
CA LEU A 39 11.09 -16.82 -11.04
C LEU A 39 10.20 -15.82 -10.28
N LYS A 40 8.88 -16.04 -10.29
CA LYS A 40 7.92 -15.15 -9.62
C LYS A 40 8.04 -15.22 -8.09
N VAL A 41 8.37 -16.40 -7.55
CA VAL A 41 8.66 -16.56 -6.12
C VAL A 41 9.90 -15.76 -5.74
N LEU A 42 10.98 -15.87 -6.50
CA LEU A 42 12.22 -15.14 -6.26
C LEU A 42 11.99 -13.62 -6.36
N GLU A 43 11.19 -13.16 -7.33
CA GLU A 43 10.77 -11.76 -7.42
C GLU A 43 10.09 -11.29 -6.13
N PHE A 44 9.10 -12.05 -5.61
CA PHE A 44 8.44 -11.71 -4.34
C PHE A 44 9.39 -11.73 -3.15
N GLN A 45 10.35 -12.66 -3.11
CA GLN A 45 11.36 -12.73 -2.05
C GLN A 45 12.28 -11.51 -2.06
N ILE A 46 12.79 -11.11 -3.23
CA ILE A 46 13.62 -9.92 -3.40
C ILE A 46 12.84 -8.68 -2.95
N ARG A 47 11.62 -8.49 -3.48
CA ARG A 47 10.77 -7.34 -3.14
C ARG A 47 10.40 -7.30 -1.65
N SER A 48 10.17 -8.45 -1.03
CA SER A 48 9.90 -8.56 0.41
C SER A 48 11.13 -8.23 1.25
N THR A 49 12.32 -8.65 0.81
CA THR A 49 13.60 -8.33 1.46
C THR A 49 13.84 -6.82 1.46
N ILE A 50 13.63 -6.18 0.31
CA ILE A 50 13.73 -4.71 0.16
C ILE A 50 12.68 -4.00 1.03
N ALA A 51 11.43 -4.49 1.05
CA ALA A 51 10.37 -3.91 1.87
C ALA A 51 10.61 -4.04 3.38
N LEU A 52 11.46 -4.98 3.80
CA LEU A 52 11.94 -5.16 5.17
C LEU A 52 13.19 -4.33 5.46
N GLU A 53 13.60 -3.44 4.55
CA GLU A 53 14.82 -2.62 4.64
C GLU A 53 16.09 -3.47 4.75
N GLN A 54 16.09 -4.65 4.12
CA GLN A 54 17.23 -5.56 4.04
C GLN A 54 17.84 -5.53 2.64
N ASP A 55 19.15 -5.74 2.56
CA ASP A 55 19.86 -5.82 1.27
C ASP A 55 19.52 -7.12 0.54
N ALA A 56 18.95 -7.01 -0.66
CA ALA A 56 18.57 -8.13 -1.50
C ALA A 56 19.63 -8.50 -2.56
N SER A 57 20.82 -7.88 -2.53
CA SER A 57 21.87 -8.08 -3.54
C SER A 57 22.23 -9.55 -3.78
N GLU A 58 22.37 -10.35 -2.73
CA GLU A 58 22.71 -11.78 -2.86
C GLU A 58 21.61 -12.58 -3.57
N LEU A 59 20.34 -12.30 -3.28
CA LEU A 59 19.19 -12.94 -3.94
C LEU A 59 19.10 -12.55 -5.41
N ILE A 60 19.40 -11.29 -5.73
CA ILE A 60 19.41 -10.78 -7.10
C ILE A 60 20.54 -11.44 -7.91
N GLU A 61 21.75 -11.52 -7.38
CA GLU A 61 22.88 -12.19 -8.05
C GLU A 61 22.63 -13.68 -8.25
N TYR A 62 22.03 -14.36 -7.26
CA TYR A 62 21.56 -15.73 -7.43
C TYR A 62 20.55 -15.84 -8.59
N GLY A 63 19.58 -14.93 -8.66
CA GLY A 63 18.57 -14.88 -9.71
C GLY A 63 19.15 -14.71 -11.12
N LYS A 64 20.11 -13.77 -11.30
CA LYS A 64 20.83 -13.58 -12.56
C LYS A 64 21.51 -14.85 -13.07
N VAL A 65 22.01 -15.69 -12.15
CA VAL A 65 22.65 -16.97 -12.51
C VAL A 65 21.62 -18.05 -12.86
N GLN A 66 20.50 -18.14 -12.13
CA GLN A 66 19.50 -19.19 -12.36
C GLN A 66 18.57 -18.88 -13.55
N PHE A 67 18.28 -17.61 -13.79
CA PHE A 67 17.32 -17.13 -14.78
C PHE A 67 18.00 -16.12 -15.72
N SER A 68 19.05 -16.57 -16.42
CA SER A 68 19.91 -15.71 -17.25
C SER A 68 19.23 -15.05 -18.45
N ASP A 69 18.00 -15.46 -18.79
CA ASP A 69 17.23 -14.86 -19.88
C ASP A 69 16.40 -13.64 -19.40
N GLU A 70 16.39 -13.36 -18.10
CA GLU A 70 15.57 -12.33 -17.43
C GLU A 70 16.40 -11.10 -17.01
N ASP A 71 17.39 -10.72 -17.83
CA ASP A 71 18.35 -9.65 -17.52
C ASP A 71 17.67 -8.32 -17.14
N GLN A 72 16.63 -7.92 -17.89
CA GLN A 72 15.90 -6.66 -17.64
C GLN A 72 15.19 -6.66 -16.28
N LEU A 73 14.66 -7.81 -15.86
CA LEU A 73 13.98 -7.95 -14.57
C LEU A 73 14.98 -7.78 -13.42
N PHE A 74 16.13 -8.44 -13.49
CA PHE A 74 17.14 -8.34 -12.44
C PHE A 74 17.89 -7.01 -12.45
N GLU A 75 18.06 -6.36 -13.60
CA GLU A 75 18.55 -4.97 -13.67
C GLU A 75 17.60 -4.03 -12.93
N LEU A 76 16.29 -4.10 -13.22
CA LEU A 76 15.27 -3.33 -12.51
C LEU A 76 15.32 -3.58 -10.99
N LEU A 77 15.43 -4.84 -10.56
CA LEU A 77 15.50 -5.19 -9.14
C LEU A 77 16.80 -4.72 -8.47
N THR A 78 17.94 -4.77 -9.16
CA THR A 78 19.21 -4.18 -8.69
C THR A 78 19.04 -2.69 -8.46
N VAL A 79 18.54 -1.96 -9.48
CA VAL A 79 18.33 -0.52 -9.38
C VAL A 79 17.38 -0.17 -8.24
N TRP A 80 16.29 -0.93 -8.07
CA TRP A 80 15.35 -0.72 -6.98
C TRP A 80 15.99 -0.96 -5.60
N ASN A 81 16.77 -2.03 -5.44
CA ASN A 81 17.50 -2.32 -4.19
C ASN A 81 18.51 -1.20 -3.84
N ASP A 82 19.28 -0.75 -4.84
CA ASP A 82 20.27 0.31 -4.68
C ASP A 82 19.58 1.64 -4.34
N LEU A 83 18.48 1.97 -5.00
CA LEU A 83 17.70 3.18 -4.73
C LEU A 83 17.16 3.20 -3.29
N MET A 84 16.67 2.06 -2.79
CA MET A 84 16.16 1.96 -1.41
C MET A 84 17.29 2.00 -0.37
N THR A 85 18.51 1.63 -0.75
CA THR A 85 19.68 1.62 0.15
C THR A 85 20.42 2.96 0.16
N PHE A 86 20.58 3.59 -1.00
CA PHE A 86 21.45 4.75 -1.22
C PHE A 86 20.70 6.03 -1.61
N GLY A 87 19.41 5.95 -1.95
CA GLY A 87 18.65 7.10 -2.44
C GLY A 87 18.94 7.45 -3.90
N MET A 88 18.55 8.65 -4.32
CA MET A 88 18.55 9.11 -5.73
C MET A 88 19.92 9.45 -6.33
N ASP A 89 21.03 9.22 -5.62
CA ASP A 89 22.29 9.94 -5.89
C ASP A 89 22.89 9.73 -7.31
N ASP A 90 22.64 8.59 -7.98
CA ASP A 90 23.21 8.31 -9.33
C ASP A 90 22.30 7.54 -10.31
N SER A 91 21.07 7.16 -9.95
CA SER A 91 20.21 6.31 -10.79
C SER A 91 19.35 7.12 -11.77
N THR A 92 19.64 7.05 -13.08
CA THR A 92 18.77 7.62 -14.14
C THR A 92 17.79 6.60 -14.71
N TYR A 93 17.88 5.34 -14.30
CA TYR A 93 17.13 4.23 -14.92
C TYR A 93 15.63 4.51 -15.00
N PHE A 94 15.01 4.96 -13.89
CA PHE A 94 13.58 5.27 -13.87
C PHE A 94 13.21 6.53 -14.66
N GLN A 95 14.13 7.48 -14.79
CA GLN A 95 13.92 8.71 -15.57
C GLN A 95 13.92 8.43 -17.09
N ASP A 96 14.62 7.38 -17.51
CA ASP A 96 14.72 6.98 -18.91
C ASP A 96 13.50 6.13 -19.38
N ILE A 97 12.67 5.64 -18.45
CA ILE A 97 11.48 4.83 -18.77
C ILE A 97 10.31 5.72 -19.20
N GLN A 98 10.05 5.74 -20.50
CA GLN A 98 8.87 6.42 -21.07
C GLN A 98 7.62 5.55 -21.08
N GLN A 99 7.79 4.24 -21.29
CA GLN A 99 6.74 3.24 -21.34
C GLN A 99 7.28 1.95 -20.74
N ALA A 100 6.54 1.35 -19.82
CA ALA A 100 6.95 0.08 -19.22
C ALA A 100 6.78 -1.09 -20.21
N GLU A 101 7.76 -1.98 -20.21
CA GLU A 101 7.81 -3.18 -21.04
C GLU A 101 7.05 -4.35 -20.39
N PHE A 102 7.01 -4.40 -19.05
CA PHE A 102 6.36 -5.45 -18.25
C PHE A 102 5.83 -4.93 -16.90
N GLU A 103 4.99 -5.74 -16.24
CA GLU A 103 4.18 -5.34 -15.07
C GLU A 103 5.01 -4.72 -13.95
N LEU A 104 6.10 -5.38 -13.53
CA LEU A 104 6.90 -4.91 -12.42
C LEU A 104 7.62 -3.59 -12.73
N GLN A 105 8.06 -3.38 -13.98
CA GLN A 105 8.65 -2.10 -14.40
C GLN A 105 7.61 -0.98 -14.31
N ALA A 106 6.35 -1.26 -14.67
CA ALA A 106 5.26 -0.29 -14.53
C ALA A 106 5.04 0.10 -13.06
N VAL A 107 4.97 -0.90 -12.18
CA VAL A 107 4.75 -0.72 -10.73
C VAL A 107 5.88 0.07 -10.09
N LEU A 108 7.14 -0.36 -10.26
CA LEU A 108 8.28 0.27 -9.60
C LEU A 108 8.57 1.68 -10.14
N THR A 109 8.35 1.93 -11.44
CA THR A 109 8.49 3.28 -12.01
C THR A 109 7.44 4.23 -11.45
N ALA A 110 6.18 3.79 -11.31
CA ALA A 110 5.14 4.61 -10.70
C ALA A 110 5.45 4.92 -9.22
N ILE A 111 5.95 3.92 -8.46
CA ILE A 111 6.36 4.14 -7.07
C ILE A 111 7.56 5.11 -7.01
N TYR A 112 8.53 4.99 -7.92
CA TYR A 112 9.65 5.92 -8.04
C TYR A 112 9.17 7.37 -8.20
N LEU A 113 8.29 7.62 -9.17
CA LEU A 113 7.74 8.95 -9.44
C LEU A 113 7.04 9.57 -8.21
N VAL A 114 6.32 8.74 -7.44
CA VAL A 114 5.62 9.21 -6.24
C VAL A 114 6.59 9.45 -5.07
N GLN A 115 7.47 8.50 -4.78
CA GLN A 115 8.30 8.54 -3.58
C GLN A 115 9.46 9.53 -3.70
N PHE A 116 10.07 9.61 -4.88
CA PHE A 116 11.33 10.31 -5.10
C PHE A 116 11.14 11.62 -5.87
N GLU A 117 10.34 11.61 -6.93
CA GLU A 117 10.04 12.84 -7.71
C GLU A 117 8.87 13.65 -7.13
N LYS A 118 8.10 13.07 -6.20
CA LYS A 118 6.87 13.64 -5.62
C LYS A 118 5.82 14.02 -6.67
N ASP A 119 5.84 13.37 -7.85
CA ASP A 119 4.94 13.64 -8.96
C ASP A 119 3.88 12.54 -9.09
N ILE A 120 2.77 12.74 -8.38
CA ILE A 120 1.62 11.83 -8.40
C ILE A 120 0.90 11.88 -9.76
N ASP A 121 0.85 13.03 -10.41
CA ASP A 121 0.12 13.18 -11.67
C ASP A 121 0.84 12.44 -12.80
N GLN A 122 2.17 12.56 -12.87
CA GLN A 122 2.98 11.80 -13.81
C GLN A 122 2.87 10.29 -13.56
N ALA A 123 2.86 9.83 -12.31
CA ALA A 123 2.66 8.42 -11.99
C ALA A 123 1.29 7.90 -12.44
N ILE A 124 0.22 8.71 -12.28
CA ILE A 124 -1.12 8.39 -12.77
C ILE A 124 -1.13 8.29 -14.30
N ASP A 125 -0.55 9.26 -15.00
CA ASP A 125 -0.50 9.27 -16.46
C ASP A 125 0.29 8.07 -17.01
N PHE A 126 1.43 7.77 -16.38
CA PHE A 126 2.26 6.62 -16.70
C PHE A 126 1.51 5.30 -16.56
N LEU A 127 0.87 5.05 -15.40
CA LEU A 127 0.09 3.82 -15.19
C LEU A 127 -1.14 3.74 -16.11
N ASN A 128 -1.82 4.86 -16.37
CA ASN A 128 -2.92 4.90 -17.33
C ASN A 128 -2.47 4.45 -18.73
N SER A 129 -1.29 4.87 -19.17
CA SER A 129 -0.76 4.42 -20.46
C SER A 129 -0.59 2.90 -20.50
N TYR A 130 -0.09 2.31 -19.40
CA TYR A 130 0.18 0.89 -19.27
C TYR A 130 -1.09 0.03 -19.20
N VAL A 131 -2.05 0.38 -18.33
CA VAL A 131 -3.26 -0.43 -18.10
C VAL A 131 -4.26 -0.38 -19.24
N ASN A 132 -4.19 0.65 -20.09
CA ASN A 132 -5.08 0.79 -21.25
C ASN A 132 -4.63 -0.09 -22.44
N GLU A 133 -3.44 -0.69 -22.40
CA GLU A 133 -3.01 -1.66 -23.40
C GLU A 133 -3.77 -2.99 -23.23
N SER A 134 -4.39 -3.49 -24.29
CA SER A 134 -5.25 -4.69 -24.24
C SER A 134 -4.54 -5.97 -23.79
N LYS A 135 -3.21 -6.02 -23.86
CA LYS A 135 -2.40 -7.16 -23.41
C LYS A 135 -2.20 -7.20 -21.89
N ASN A 136 -2.29 -6.05 -21.21
CA ASN A 136 -1.96 -5.90 -19.79
C ASN A 136 -3.18 -6.04 -18.85
N VAL A 137 -4.32 -6.46 -19.40
CA VAL A 137 -5.60 -6.52 -18.67
C VAL A 137 -5.57 -7.49 -17.49
N TYR A 138 -4.66 -8.46 -17.52
CA TYR A 138 -4.48 -9.48 -16.48
C TYR A 138 -3.31 -9.17 -15.53
N GLU A 139 -2.63 -8.04 -15.72
CA GLU A 139 -1.57 -7.53 -14.86
C GLU A 139 -2.19 -6.52 -13.89
N ILE A 140 -2.59 -7.03 -12.72
CA ILE A 140 -3.51 -6.35 -11.82
C ILE A 140 -2.75 -5.43 -10.85
N GLU A 141 -1.46 -5.66 -10.63
CA GLU A 141 -0.68 -4.85 -9.70
C GLU A 141 -0.61 -3.36 -10.10
N PRO A 142 -0.45 -2.98 -11.37
CA PRO A 142 -0.61 -1.61 -11.84
C PRO A 142 -1.96 -0.98 -11.48
N PHE A 143 -3.05 -1.76 -11.50
CA PHE A 143 -4.37 -1.27 -11.10
C PHE A 143 -4.47 -0.99 -9.61
N LEU A 144 -3.75 -1.74 -8.77
CA LEU A 144 -3.67 -1.47 -7.32
C LEU A 144 -3.08 -0.10 -7.04
N ILE A 145 -1.91 0.17 -7.65
CA ILE A 145 -1.20 1.43 -7.48
C ILE A 145 -2.04 2.58 -8.07
N LEU A 146 -2.55 2.41 -9.29
CA LEU A 146 -3.39 3.44 -9.92
C LEU A 146 -4.65 3.75 -9.11
N MET A 147 -5.29 2.72 -8.53
CA MET A 147 -6.42 2.91 -7.63
C MET A 147 -6.02 3.76 -6.41
N GLN A 148 -4.91 3.41 -5.77
CA GLN A 148 -4.40 4.15 -4.61
C GLN A 148 -4.15 5.62 -4.98
N LEU A 149 -3.50 5.89 -6.11
CA LEU A 149 -3.21 7.26 -6.55
C LEU A 149 -4.48 8.06 -6.85
N TYR A 150 -5.48 7.46 -7.51
CA TYR A 150 -6.77 8.14 -7.71
C TYR A 150 -7.46 8.49 -6.39
N LEU A 151 -7.40 7.60 -5.39
CA LEU A 151 -8.00 7.85 -4.08
C LEU A 151 -7.26 8.95 -3.32
N ILE A 152 -5.91 8.96 -3.35
CA ILE A 152 -5.08 10.02 -2.74
C ILE A 152 -5.39 11.38 -3.37
N ARG A 153 -5.59 11.44 -4.70
CA ARG A 153 -5.97 12.69 -5.39
C ARG A 153 -7.46 13.05 -5.24
N GLY A 154 -8.23 12.26 -4.49
CA GLY A 154 -9.68 12.49 -4.32
C GLY A 154 -10.50 12.31 -5.60
N ASN A 155 -9.97 11.62 -6.61
CA ASN A 155 -10.63 11.44 -7.91
C ASN A 155 -11.54 10.20 -7.92
N TYR A 156 -12.59 10.24 -7.10
CA TYR A 156 -13.52 9.11 -6.94
C TYR A 156 -14.21 8.69 -8.25
N THR A 157 -14.39 9.62 -9.20
CA THR A 157 -14.99 9.29 -10.50
C THR A 157 -14.08 8.38 -11.32
N LEU A 158 -12.77 8.64 -11.35
CA LEU A 158 -11.82 7.75 -12.04
C LEU A 158 -11.62 6.44 -11.28
N SER A 159 -11.58 6.47 -9.93
CA SER A 159 -11.57 5.25 -9.11
C SER A 159 -12.77 4.34 -9.40
N ASP A 160 -13.99 4.88 -9.45
CA ASP A 160 -15.18 4.10 -9.79
C ASP A 160 -15.13 3.53 -11.22
N LYS A 161 -14.62 4.29 -12.19
CA LYS A 161 -14.45 3.78 -13.56
C LYS A 161 -13.44 2.63 -13.61
N LEU A 162 -12.29 2.78 -12.94
CA LEU A 162 -11.25 1.75 -12.87
C LEU A 162 -11.78 0.48 -12.22
N PHE A 163 -12.47 0.61 -11.08
CA PHE A 163 -13.05 -0.52 -10.35
C PHE A 163 -14.12 -1.24 -11.17
N ASN A 164 -15.01 -0.50 -11.86
CA ASN A 164 -16.03 -1.08 -12.72
C ASN A 164 -15.44 -1.78 -13.95
N ASN A 165 -14.27 -1.35 -14.43
CA ASN A 165 -13.55 -2.05 -15.50
C ASN A 165 -13.00 -3.39 -14.99
N LEU A 166 -12.37 -3.41 -13.82
CA LEU A 166 -11.88 -4.64 -13.18
C LEU A 166 -13.01 -5.66 -12.95
N LYS A 167 -14.19 -5.20 -12.51
CA LYS A 167 -15.38 -6.06 -12.28
C LYS A 167 -15.87 -6.83 -13.49
N ARG A 168 -15.47 -6.45 -14.71
CA ARG A 168 -15.88 -7.14 -15.95
C ARG A 168 -15.16 -8.47 -16.13
N PHE A 169 -14.04 -8.68 -15.43
CA PHE A 169 -13.27 -9.92 -15.50
C PHE A 169 -13.82 -10.91 -14.48
N PRO A 170 -14.41 -12.04 -14.90
CA PRO A 170 -15.10 -12.95 -13.98
C PRO A 170 -14.13 -13.64 -13.00
N ASP A 171 -12.89 -13.90 -13.42
CA ASP A 171 -11.93 -14.73 -12.69
C ASP A 171 -11.03 -13.92 -11.72
N ILE A 172 -11.20 -12.60 -11.66
CA ILE A 172 -10.35 -11.71 -10.85
C ILE A 172 -10.80 -11.59 -9.39
N LYS A 173 -12.02 -12.04 -9.06
CA LYS A 173 -12.64 -11.80 -7.74
C LYS A 173 -11.95 -12.54 -6.60
N ASP A 174 -11.34 -13.67 -6.90
CA ASP A 174 -10.59 -14.46 -5.93
C ASP A 174 -9.15 -13.94 -5.74
N ASN A 175 -8.75 -12.93 -6.52
CA ASN A 175 -7.43 -12.33 -6.43
C ASN A 175 -7.34 -11.34 -5.25
N ILE A 176 -6.30 -11.48 -4.44
CA ILE A 176 -6.08 -10.63 -3.27
C ILE A 176 -5.98 -9.15 -3.59
N ILE A 177 -5.38 -8.80 -4.73
CA ILE A 177 -5.28 -7.40 -5.18
C ILE A 177 -6.68 -6.84 -5.43
N TYR A 178 -7.55 -7.62 -6.09
CA TYR A 178 -8.93 -7.22 -6.29
C TYR A 178 -9.67 -7.06 -4.95
N GLN A 179 -9.50 -8.00 -4.01
CA GLN A 179 -10.14 -7.92 -2.69
C GLN A 179 -9.68 -6.70 -1.90
N ILE A 180 -8.38 -6.36 -1.95
CA ILE A 180 -7.83 -5.13 -1.36
C ILE A 180 -8.47 -3.89 -2.01
N ILE A 181 -8.47 -3.81 -3.35
CA ILE A 181 -9.10 -2.70 -4.09
C ILE A 181 -10.58 -2.57 -3.72
N GLU A 182 -11.31 -3.68 -3.67
CA GLU A 182 -12.72 -3.71 -3.30
C GLU A 182 -12.93 -3.21 -1.89
N SER A 183 -12.10 -3.62 -0.92
CA SER A 183 -12.16 -3.13 0.46
C SER A 183 -11.95 -1.61 0.57
N TRP A 184 -11.01 -1.04 -0.20
CA TRP A 184 -10.79 0.41 -0.22
C TRP A 184 -11.98 1.15 -0.84
N MET A 185 -12.50 0.64 -1.96
CA MET A 185 -13.66 1.23 -2.62
C MET A 185 -14.92 1.17 -1.75
N LEU A 186 -15.15 0.04 -1.05
CA LEU A 186 -16.28 -0.15 -0.16
C LEU A 186 -16.19 0.77 1.07
N SER A 187 -15.04 0.81 1.75
CA SER A 187 -14.83 1.70 2.90
C SER A 187 -15.01 3.19 2.55
N ILE A 188 -14.52 3.63 1.39
CA ILE A 188 -14.64 5.03 0.94
C ILE A 188 -16.05 5.38 0.51
N LYS A 189 -16.80 4.44 -0.10
CA LYS A 189 -18.22 4.63 -0.40
C LYS A 189 -19.05 4.85 0.87
N GLY A 190 -18.57 4.38 2.01
CA GLY A 190 -19.29 4.45 3.28
C GLY A 190 -20.51 3.53 3.26
N GLU A 191 -21.53 3.83 4.06
CA GLU A 191 -22.63 2.91 4.39
C GLU A 191 -22.17 1.76 5.30
N SER A 192 -22.97 1.43 6.30
CA SER A 192 -22.61 0.42 7.30
C SER A 192 -22.28 -0.93 6.66
N ASP A 193 -23.02 -1.36 5.64
CA ASP A 193 -22.81 -2.65 5.00
C ASP A 193 -21.48 -2.71 4.23
N ASN A 194 -21.09 -1.65 3.51
CA ASN A 194 -19.82 -1.64 2.77
C ASN A 194 -18.62 -1.55 3.72
N ILE A 195 -18.73 -0.76 4.79
CA ILE A 195 -17.69 -0.67 5.82
C ILE A 195 -17.55 -2.01 6.55
N ASN A 196 -18.67 -2.67 6.90
CA ASN A 196 -18.66 -4.01 7.50
C ASN A 196 -18.01 -5.05 6.59
N ASN A 197 -18.31 -5.05 5.29
CA ASN A 197 -17.67 -5.96 4.33
C ASN A 197 -16.14 -5.76 4.30
N SER A 198 -15.70 -4.50 4.30
CA SER A 198 -14.27 -4.16 4.37
C SER A 198 -13.67 -4.61 5.71
N PHE A 199 -14.38 -4.41 6.82
CA PHE A 199 -13.96 -4.82 8.15
C PHE A 199 -13.75 -6.33 8.23
N TYR A 200 -14.73 -7.13 7.77
CA TYR A 200 -14.64 -8.59 7.80
C TYR A 200 -13.46 -9.13 7.00
N PHE A 201 -13.15 -8.52 5.84
CA PHE A 201 -11.97 -8.89 5.07
C PHE A 201 -10.67 -8.73 5.89
N TYR A 202 -10.46 -7.58 6.54
CA TYR A 202 -9.26 -7.37 7.35
C TYR A 202 -9.26 -8.16 8.66
N ASP A 203 -10.42 -8.44 9.25
CA ASP A 203 -10.56 -9.27 10.46
C ASP A 203 -10.23 -10.75 10.17
N GLU A 204 -10.62 -11.23 9.00
CA GLU A 204 -10.21 -12.55 8.49
C GLU A 204 -8.68 -12.59 8.31
N LEU A 205 -8.09 -11.57 7.67
CA LEU A 205 -6.64 -11.48 7.52
C LEU A 205 -5.91 -11.48 8.87
N LEU A 206 -6.42 -10.74 9.86
CA LEU A 206 -5.85 -10.71 11.21
C LEU A 206 -5.84 -12.11 11.86
N SER A 207 -6.86 -12.91 11.56
CA SER A 207 -7.02 -14.27 12.07
C SER A 207 -6.08 -15.29 11.41
N THR A 208 -5.43 -14.93 10.29
CA THR A 208 -4.54 -15.82 9.52
C THR A 208 -3.08 -15.81 10.02
N GLY A 209 -2.87 -16.21 11.28
CA GLY A 209 -1.55 -16.60 11.80
C GLY A 209 -0.47 -15.52 11.74
N LEU A 210 -0.76 -14.32 12.25
CA LEU A 210 0.18 -13.18 12.30
C LEU A 210 0.98 -13.12 13.62
N ASP A 211 1.09 -14.23 14.33
CA ASP A 211 1.62 -14.24 15.70
C ASP A 211 3.09 -13.80 15.79
N ASP A 212 3.88 -14.05 14.75
CA ASP A 212 5.31 -13.72 14.68
C ASP A 212 5.62 -12.43 13.87
N ASP A 213 4.61 -11.73 13.35
CA ASP A 213 4.78 -10.52 12.51
C ASP A 213 4.04 -9.31 13.09
N GLU A 214 4.65 -8.69 14.12
CA GLU A 214 4.08 -7.53 14.80
C GLU A 214 3.84 -6.35 13.84
N SER A 215 4.66 -6.19 12.79
CA SER A 215 4.54 -5.09 11.83
C SER A 215 3.32 -5.26 10.93
N CYS A 216 3.10 -6.46 10.39
CA CYS A 216 1.88 -6.78 9.63
C CYS A 216 0.63 -6.63 10.52
N LYS A 217 0.70 -7.15 11.76
CA LYS A 217 -0.38 -7.04 12.74
C LYS A 217 -0.72 -5.59 13.08
N PHE A 218 0.29 -4.73 13.25
CA PHE A 218 0.12 -3.29 13.47
C PHE A 218 -0.67 -2.64 12.31
N LYS A 219 -0.32 -2.98 11.06
CA LYS A 219 -0.96 -2.42 9.86
C LYS A 219 -2.42 -2.83 9.75
N ILE A 220 -2.73 -4.12 9.93
CA ILE A 220 -4.11 -4.63 9.86
C ILE A 220 -4.96 -4.08 11.01
N LEU A 221 -4.45 -4.06 12.25
CA LEU A 221 -5.17 -3.46 13.37
C LEU A 221 -5.42 -1.96 13.18
N SER A 222 -4.47 -1.22 12.57
CA SER A 222 -4.65 0.19 12.24
C SER A 222 -5.78 0.40 11.23
N ILE A 223 -5.93 -0.50 10.24
CA ILE A 223 -7.05 -0.46 9.29
C ILE A 223 -8.37 -0.76 10.02
N LEU A 224 -8.42 -1.83 10.81
CA LEU A 224 -9.62 -2.19 11.59
C LEU A 224 -10.03 -1.07 12.54
N PHE A 225 -9.06 -0.37 13.14
CA PHE A 225 -9.32 0.79 13.99
C PHE A 225 -10.04 1.90 13.22
N VAL A 226 -9.56 2.25 12.02
CA VAL A 226 -10.21 3.28 11.17
C VAL A 226 -11.61 2.86 10.73
N LEU A 227 -11.79 1.61 10.28
CA LEU A 227 -13.11 1.10 9.88
C LEU A 227 -14.10 1.11 11.06
N THR A 228 -13.62 0.78 12.26
CA THR A 228 -14.40 0.80 13.50
C THR A 228 -14.81 2.23 13.90
N ILE A 229 -13.91 3.20 13.70
CA ILE A 229 -14.23 4.64 13.86
C ILE A 229 -15.30 5.06 12.86
N GLN A 230 -15.20 4.65 11.59
CA GLN A 230 -16.21 4.97 10.56
C GLN A 230 -17.59 4.41 10.92
N LEU A 231 -17.65 3.23 11.54
CA LEU A 231 -18.88 2.63 12.10
C LEU A 231 -19.37 3.30 13.38
N LYS A 232 -18.60 4.23 13.97
CA LYS A 232 -18.87 4.91 15.26
C LYS A 232 -18.91 3.97 16.46
N HIS A 233 -18.22 2.84 16.36
CA HIS A 233 -18.09 1.84 17.41
C HIS A 233 -16.89 2.19 18.32
N TYR A 234 -16.98 3.35 19.01
CA TYR A 234 -15.83 3.90 19.75
C TYR A 234 -15.31 3.00 20.89
N PRO A 235 -16.14 2.28 21.66
CA PRO A 235 -15.64 1.32 22.66
C PRO A 235 -14.77 0.23 22.05
N GLU A 236 -15.17 -0.31 20.91
CA GLU A 236 -14.44 -1.33 20.16
C GLU A 236 -13.13 -0.76 19.59
N ALA A 237 -13.17 0.48 19.07
CA ALA A 237 -11.98 1.18 18.60
C ALA A 237 -10.95 1.39 19.74
N GLN A 238 -11.41 1.66 20.97
CA GLN A 238 -10.54 1.77 22.14
C GLN A 238 -9.85 0.43 22.48
N GLU A 239 -10.54 -0.71 22.33
CA GLU A 239 -9.92 -2.02 22.53
C GLU A 239 -8.90 -2.35 21.44
N LEU A 240 -9.14 -1.94 20.20
CA LEU A 240 -8.16 -2.06 19.12
C LEU A 240 -6.91 -1.22 19.40
N LEU A 241 -7.05 0.02 19.90
CA LEU A 241 -5.90 0.84 20.31
C LEU A 241 -5.05 0.16 21.38
N LYS A 242 -5.67 -0.46 22.40
CA LYS A 242 -4.93 -1.21 23.42
C LYS A 242 -4.15 -2.38 22.83
N GLN A 243 -4.72 -3.07 21.83
CA GLN A 243 -4.01 -4.14 21.13
C GLN A 243 -2.82 -3.59 20.34
N ILE A 244 -3.00 -2.46 19.63
CA ILE A 244 -1.94 -1.80 18.87
C ILE A 244 -0.81 -1.33 19.79
N ASP A 245 -1.15 -0.65 20.90
CA ASP A 245 -0.18 -0.14 21.88
C ASP A 245 0.60 -1.26 22.58
N SER A 246 0.11 -2.50 22.54
CA SER A 246 0.82 -3.68 23.06
C SER A 246 1.91 -4.22 22.12
N LEU A 247 1.89 -3.81 20.85
CA LEU A 247 2.90 -4.17 19.86
C LEU A 247 4.14 -3.28 20.03
N LYS A 248 5.33 -3.81 19.73
CA LYS A 248 6.60 -3.07 19.80
C LYS A 248 6.96 -2.44 18.46
N VAL A 249 5.96 -1.91 17.77
CA VAL A 249 6.10 -1.28 16.45
C VAL A 249 6.03 0.24 16.61
N LYS A 250 6.97 0.94 15.97
CA LYS A 250 6.97 2.41 15.99
C LYS A 250 5.76 2.92 15.17
N PRO A 251 4.93 3.83 15.73
CA PRO A 251 3.79 4.36 14.99
C PRO A 251 4.25 5.21 13.80
N ASN A 252 3.55 5.08 12.68
CA ASN A 252 3.72 5.93 11.51
C ASN A 252 2.80 7.17 11.57
N GLY A 253 3.02 8.12 10.67
CA GLY A 253 2.23 9.37 10.60
C GLY A 253 0.73 9.11 10.46
N ASP A 254 0.34 8.19 9.57
CA ASP A 254 -1.07 7.81 9.34
C ASP A 254 -1.77 7.34 10.62
N PHE A 255 -1.12 6.46 11.39
CA PHE A 255 -1.70 5.96 12.64
C PHE A 255 -1.84 7.07 13.69
N ILE A 256 -0.86 7.98 13.79
CA ILE A 256 -0.95 9.13 14.70
C ILE A 256 -2.11 10.06 14.28
N ALA A 257 -2.28 10.32 12.98
CA ALA A 257 -3.42 11.09 12.47
C ALA A 257 -4.78 10.42 12.76
N ASN A 258 -4.85 9.09 12.68
CA ASN A 258 -6.03 8.32 13.09
C ASN A 258 -6.32 8.47 14.59
N LYS A 259 -5.28 8.44 15.44
CA LYS A 259 -5.42 8.70 16.89
C LYS A 259 -5.93 10.10 17.17
N ILE A 260 -5.41 11.13 16.49
CA ILE A 260 -5.89 12.51 16.63
C ILE A 260 -7.39 12.58 16.29
N THR A 261 -7.80 11.95 15.19
CA THR A 261 -9.21 11.89 14.78
C THR A 261 -10.09 11.22 15.84
N PHE A 262 -9.63 10.10 16.40
CA PHE A 262 -10.33 9.40 17.47
C PHE A 262 -10.48 10.25 18.74
N GLU A 263 -9.44 10.95 19.17
CA GLU A 263 -9.50 11.87 20.32
C GLU A 263 -10.52 12.99 20.09
N TYR A 264 -10.56 13.60 18.91
CA TYR A 264 -11.59 14.59 18.58
C TYR A 264 -13.01 14.01 18.65
N LEU A 265 -13.23 12.80 18.17
CA LEU A 265 -14.56 12.16 18.13
C LEU A 265 -15.04 11.71 19.52
N THR A 266 -14.12 11.33 20.39
CA THR A 266 -14.42 10.83 21.75
C THR A 266 -14.35 11.92 22.83
N GLN A 267 -14.17 13.18 22.45
CA GLN A 267 -14.02 14.33 23.35
C GLN A 267 -12.79 14.21 24.26
N GLY A 268 -11.70 13.70 23.71
CA GLY A 268 -10.36 13.72 24.32
C GLY A 268 -9.96 15.13 24.76
N ASN A 269 -9.06 15.20 25.74
CA ASN A 269 -8.63 16.50 26.26
C ASN A 269 -7.73 17.21 25.24
N GLN A 270 -7.75 18.55 25.26
CA GLN A 270 -6.99 19.36 24.30
C GLN A 270 -5.47 19.17 24.43
N GLU A 271 -4.99 18.78 25.60
CA GLU A 271 -3.58 18.49 25.87
C GLU A 271 -3.11 17.22 25.13
N SER A 272 -3.89 16.14 25.17
CA SER A 272 -3.67 14.87 24.46
C SER A 272 -3.56 15.10 22.95
N ILE A 273 -4.52 15.85 22.40
CA ILE A 273 -4.53 16.21 20.99
C ILE A 273 -3.28 17.01 20.61
N ASN A 274 -2.88 17.99 21.43
CA ASN A 274 -1.66 18.78 21.17
C ASN A 274 -0.39 17.93 21.23
N LEU A 275 -0.32 16.94 22.13
CA LEU A 275 0.82 16.01 22.19
C LEU A 275 0.90 15.15 20.94
N LEU A 276 -0.23 14.63 20.46
CA LEU A 276 -0.27 13.84 19.22
C LEU A 276 0.07 14.69 17.99
N LEU A 277 -0.35 15.95 17.93
CA LEU A 277 0.06 16.87 16.85
C LEU A 277 1.58 17.10 16.84
N GLN A 278 2.19 17.30 18.02
CA GLN A 278 3.63 17.43 18.15
C GLN A 278 4.37 16.13 17.81
N GLU A 279 3.76 14.98 18.11
CA GLU A 279 4.30 13.67 17.71
C GLU A 279 4.25 13.52 16.18
N LEU A 280 3.12 13.86 15.55
CA LEU A 280 2.95 13.81 14.11
C LEU A 280 3.97 14.72 13.41
N GLU A 281 4.14 15.97 13.87
CA GLU A 281 5.13 16.91 13.32
C GLU A 281 6.58 16.39 13.43
N LYS A 282 6.89 15.55 14.42
CA LYS A 282 8.21 14.92 14.55
C LYS A 282 8.39 13.70 13.67
N VAL A 283 7.32 12.91 13.47
CA VAL A 283 7.37 11.64 12.74
C VAL A 283 7.24 11.87 11.24
N ASP A 284 6.33 12.75 10.84
CA ASP A 284 6.02 13.08 9.45
C ASP A 284 5.58 14.56 9.35
N PRO A 285 6.54 15.50 9.24
CA PRO A 285 6.26 16.94 9.16
C PRO A 285 5.43 17.35 7.94
N GLU A 286 5.47 16.55 6.87
CA GLU A 286 4.77 16.82 5.60
C GLU A 286 3.45 16.05 5.49
N HIS A 287 3.02 15.37 6.56
CA HIS A 287 1.80 14.58 6.57
C HIS A 287 0.58 15.43 6.16
N GLN A 288 -0.26 14.89 5.25
CA GLN A 288 -1.41 15.61 4.68
C GLN A 288 -2.34 16.21 5.75
N TYR A 289 -2.51 15.54 6.88
CA TYR A 289 -3.28 16.06 8.02
C TYR A 289 -2.77 17.43 8.52
N LEU A 290 -1.45 17.62 8.64
CA LEU A 290 -0.85 18.87 9.10
C LEU A 290 -1.00 19.97 8.05
N VAL A 291 -0.82 19.62 6.78
CA VAL A 291 -1.02 20.52 5.63
C VAL A 291 -2.46 21.05 5.62
N ASP A 292 -3.44 20.14 5.69
CA ASP A 292 -4.87 20.48 5.72
C ASP A 292 -5.23 21.35 6.94
N LEU A 293 -4.65 21.03 8.11
CA LEU A 293 -4.88 21.79 9.33
C LEU A 293 -4.35 23.22 9.21
N GLN A 294 -3.15 23.39 8.65
CA GLN A 294 -2.54 24.69 8.41
C GLN A 294 -3.36 25.51 7.40
N GLU A 295 -3.78 24.90 6.30
CA GLU A 295 -4.62 25.55 5.29
C GLU A 295 -5.94 26.04 5.91
N ARG A 296 -6.64 25.17 6.64
CA ARG A 296 -7.91 25.53 7.32
C ARG A 296 -7.73 26.64 8.33
N ASN A 297 -6.65 26.63 9.10
CA ASN A 297 -6.33 27.69 10.05
C ASN A 297 -6.04 29.03 9.34
N SER A 298 -5.35 29.00 8.21
CA SER A 298 -5.11 30.21 7.39
C SER A 298 -6.43 30.81 6.89
N ILE A 299 -7.30 29.99 6.31
CA ILE A 299 -8.63 30.41 5.84
C ILE A 299 -9.46 31.01 7.00
N PHE A 300 -9.43 30.36 8.17
CA PHE A 300 -10.13 30.88 9.34
C PHE A 300 -9.61 32.25 9.78
N ASN A 301 -8.29 32.42 9.84
CA ASN A 301 -7.66 33.70 10.21
C ASN A 301 -7.98 34.83 9.21
N GLU A 302 -8.04 34.51 7.92
CA GLU A 302 -8.47 35.47 6.89
C GLU A 302 -9.93 35.90 7.09
N ILE A 303 -10.82 34.95 7.40
CA ILE A 303 -12.22 35.24 7.71
C ILE A 303 -12.32 36.14 8.95
N VAL A 304 -11.63 35.78 10.03
CA VAL A 304 -11.61 36.57 11.27
C VAL A 304 -11.12 37.99 10.99
N THR A 305 -10.04 38.15 10.24
CA THR A 305 -9.50 39.47 9.87
C THR A 305 -10.48 40.28 9.04
N LYS A 306 -11.22 39.63 8.12
CA LYS A 306 -12.22 40.28 7.26
C LYS A 306 -13.45 40.79 8.03
N TYR A 307 -13.84 40.11 9.10
CA TYR A 307 -15.05 40.41 9.87
C TYR A 307 -14.78 41.03 11.24
N HIS A 308 -13.53 41.18 11.65
CA HIS A 308 -13.17 42.02 12.78
C HIS A 308 -13.28 43.50 12.37
N VAL A 309 -14.35 44.16 12.84
CA VAL A 309 -14.46 45.63 12.92
C VAL A 309 -13.55 46.13 14.03
#